data_AF-A0A1H8XQU9-F1
#
_entry.id   AF-A0A1H8XQU9-F1
#
_cell.length_a   1.000
_cell.length_b   1.000
_cell.length_c   1.000
_cell.angle_alpha   90.00
_cell.angle_beta   90.00
_cell.angle_gamma   90.00
#
_symmetry.space_group_name_H-M   'P 1'
#
loop_
_entity.id
_entity.type
_entity.pdbx_description
1 polymer ?
#
loop_
_entity_poly.entity_id
_entity_poly.type
_entity_poly.pdbx_seq_one_letter_code
_entity_poly.pdbx_strand_id
1 'polypeptide(L)'
;MIKDLNSLNQVAEFHSTFKHPIVANPQIPSKERCQLRIELLAEELKELQEAVNDNNLVEIADALCDLQYVLSGAVLEFGLAGKFKELFDEVHRSNMSKACKTIEEANQTIEHYRNTAGTESHYKEIDGLFLVYRTADNKTLKSINYSPADLGSIVG
;
A
#
# COMPACT_ATOMS: atom_id res chain seq x y z
N MET A 1 21.52 3.14 -3.31
CA MET A 1 20.35 2.28 -3.59
C MET A 1 19.82 1.77 -2.28
N ILE A 2 18.49 1.83 -2.10
CA ILE A 2 17.81 1.15 -0.98
C ILE A 2 17.86 -0.34 -1.27
N LYS A 3 18.15 -1.16 -0.25
CA LYS A 3 18.13 -2.62 -0.38
C LYS A 3 16.69 -3.10 -0.26
N ASP A 4 16.26 -3.94 -1.19
CA ASP A 4 14.93 -4.54 -1.15
C ASP A 4 14.79 -5.48 0.06
N LEU A 5 13.58 -5.56 0.60
CA LEU A 5 13.27 -6.38 1.76
C LEU A 5 12.90 -7.79 1.32
N ASN A 6 13.62 -8.80 1.80
CA ASN A 6 13.33 -10.21 1.50
C ASN A 6 12.23 -10.80 2.42
N SER A 7 11.26 -9.99 2.86
CA SER A 7 10.34 -10.34 3.95
C SER A 7 9.49 -11.56 3.64
N LEU A 8 8.89 -11.64 2.45
CA LEU A 8 8.06 -12.78 2.08
C LEU A 8 8.80 -14.12 2.17
N ASN A 9 10.07 -14.16 1.77
CA ASN A 9 10.86 -15.39 1.85
C ASN A 9 11.27 -15.70 3.30
N GLN A 10 11.65 -14.69 4.09
CA GLN A 10 11.97 -14.88 5.51
C GLN A 10 10.75 -15.39 6.30
N VAL A 11 9.56 -14.85 6.04
CA VAL A 11 8.32 -15.30 6.70
C VAL A 11 7.86 -16.66 6.15
N ALA A 12 8.13 -16.98 4.89
CA ALA A 12 7.88 -18.33 4.35
C ALA A 12 8.78 -19.38 5.02
N GLU A 13 10.04 -19.05 5.30
CA GLU A 13 10.95 -19.88 6.09
C GLU A 13 10.40 -20.09 7.51
N PHE A 14 9.93 -19.02 8.17
CA PHE A 14 9.28 -19.10 9.46
C PHE A 14 8.03 -20.01 9.43
N HIS A 15 7.11 -19.78 8.50
CA HIS A 15 5.90 -20.62 8.36
C HIS A 15 6.26 -22.10 8.13
N SER A 16 7.27 -22.38 7.30
CA SER A 16 7.75 -23.74 7.05
C SER A 16 8.37 -24.40 8.28
N THR A 17 9.11 -23.63 9.07
CA THR A 17 9.77 -24.07 10.30
C THR A 17 8.75 -24.37 11.39
N PHE A 18 7.84 -23.44 11.64
CA PHE A 18 6.83 -23.51 12.71
C PHE A 18 5.51 -24.15 12.28
N LYS A 19 5.46 -24.74 11.07
CA LYS A 19 4.31 -25.48 10.52
C LYS A 19 3.04 -24.64 10.43
N HIS A 20 3.19 -23.37 10.07
CA HIS A 20 2.07 -22.53 9.68
C HIS A 20 1.74 -22.70 8.18
N PRO A 21 0.49 -22.47 7.78
CA PRO A 21 0.07 -22.64 6.39
C PRO A 21 0.84 -21.73 5.44
N ILE A 22 1.22 -22.28 4.29
CA ILE A 22 1.65 -21.54 3.11
C ILE A 22 0.77 -22.04 1.99
N VAL A 23 -0.03 -21.15 1.43
CA VAL A 23 -0.99 -21.52 0.41
C VAL A 23 -0.38 -21.28 -0.97
N ALA A 24 -0.49 -22.26 -1.87
CA ALA A 24 0.15 -22.20 -3.17
C ALA A 24 -0.58 -21.30 -4.18
N ASN A 25 -1.91 -21.27 -4.13
CA ASN A 25 -2.75 -20.55 -5.09
C ASN A 25 -3.69 -19.58 -4.38
N PRO A 26 -3.99 -18.42 -4.97
CA PRO A 26 -4.90 -17.43 -4.39
C PRO A 26 -6.22 -18.07 -3.94
N GLN A 27 -6.55 -17.92 -2.67
CA GLN A 27 -7.82 -18.39 -2.11
C GLN A 27 -8.13 -17.65 -0.81
N ILE A 28 -9.37 -17.80 -0.35
CA ILE A 28 -9.79 -17.35 0.97
C ILE A 28 -9.64 -18.55 1.93
N PRO A 29 -8.78 -18.48 2.97
CA PRO A 29 -8.67 -19.51 4.00
C PRO A 29 -9.94 -19.70 4.83
N SER A 30 -9.89 -20.58 5.84
CA SER A 30 -10.98 -20.70 6.80
C SER A 30 -11.22 -19.36 7.52
N LYS A 31 -12.45 -19.15 8.00
CA LYS A 31 -12.83 -17.91 8.70
C LYS A 31 -11.92 -17.66 9.91
N GLU A 32 -11.55 -18.71 10.64
CA GLU A 32 -10.67 -18.66 11.80
C GLU A 32 -9.26 -18.21 11.42
N ARG A 33 -8.73 -18.70 10.29
CA ARG A 33 -7.42 -18.25 9.77
C ARG A 33 -7.45 -16.80 9.32
N CYS A 34 -8.49 -16.41 8.57
CA CYS A 34 -8.69 -15.02 8.16
C CYS A 34 -8.77 -14.09 9.38
N GLN A 35 -9.54 -14.47 10.39
CA GLN A 35 -9.70 -13.71 11.62
C GLN A 35 -8.36 -13.57 12.36
N LEU A 36 -7.61 -14.65 12.51
CA LEU A 36 -6.27 -14.61 13.12
C LEU A 36 -5.32 -13.65 12.39
N ARG A 37 -5.32 -13.65 11.05
CA ARG A 37 -4.46 -12.71 10.27
C ARG A 37 -4.87 -11.25 10.50
N ILE A 38 -6.17 -10.98 10.57
CA ILE A 38 -6.69 -9.63 10.83
C ILE A 38 -6.34 -9.18 12.26
N GLU A 39 -6.48 -10.07 13.24
CA GLU A 39 -6.15 -9.78 14.64
C GLU A 39 -4.68 -9.39 14.81
N LEU A 40 -3.76 -10.18 14.24
CA LEU A 40 -2.33 -9.85 14.29
C LEU A 40 -2.02 -8.51 13.62
N LEU A 41 -2.58 -8.25 12.43
CA LEU A 41 -2.41 -6.94 11.77
C LEU A 41 -2.94 -5.77 12.61
N ALA A 42 -4.06 -5.98 13.31
CA ALA A 42 -4.67 -4.95 14.17
C ALA A 42 -3.86 -4.72 15.45
N GLU A 43 -3.25 -5.76 16.00
CA GLU A 43 -2.33 -5.70 17.15
C GLU A 43 -1.11 -4.83 16.81
N GLU A 44 -0.35 -5.16 15.76
CA GLU A 44 0.85 -4.39 15.38
C GLU A 44 0.53 -2.94 15.00
N LEU A 45 -0.64 -2.69 14.40
CA LEU A 45 -1.08 -1.34 14.09
C LEU A 45 -1.38 -0.52 15.35
N LYS A 46 -1.91 -1.15 16.40
CA LYS A 46 -2.16 -0.50 17.69
C LYS A 46 -0.84 -0.14 18.37
N GLU A 47 0.13 -1.05 18.34
CA GLU A 47 1.47 -0.79 18.88
C GLU A 47 2.17 0.36 18.15
N LEU A 48 2.07 0.41 16.82
CA LEU A 48 2.57 1.56 16.05
C LEU A 48 1.91 2.88 16.47
N GLN A 49 0.59 2.87 16.70
CA GLN A 49 -0.12 4.07 17.16
C GLN A 49 0.34 4.52 18.55
N GLU A 50 0.55 3.60 19.48
CA GLU A 50 1.07 3.87 20.82
C GLU A 50 2.49 4.45 20.74
N ALA A 51 3.38 3.81 19.97
CA ALA A 51 4.75 4.25 19.77
C ALA A 51 4.86 5.67 19.16
N VAL A 52 3.95 6.02 18.24
CA VAL A 52 3.84 7.38 17.68
C VAL A 52 3.39 8.39 18.73
N ASN A 53 2.38 8.06 19.54
CA ASN A 53 1.89 8.94 20.60
C ASN A 53 2.95 9.21 21.67
N ASP A 54 3.78 8.19 21.95
CA ASP A 54 4.87 8.27 22.90
C ASP A 54 6.15 8.90 22.30
N ASN A 55 6.12 9.26 21.01
CA ASN A 55 7.24 9.81 20.26
C ASN A 55 8.51 8.93 20.38
N ASN A 56 8.34 7.62 20.35
CA ASN A 56 9.40 6.63 20.58
C ASN A 56 9.83 5.98 19.26
N LEU A 57 10.93 6.46 18.69
CA LEU A 57 11.43 5.99 17.38
C LEU A 57 11.83 4.51 17.37
N VAL A 58 12.29 3.97 18.50
CA VAL A 58 12.70 2.55 18.57
C VAL A 58 11.48 1.66 18.47
N GLU A 59 10.43 1.94 19.23
CA GLU A 59 9.17 1.19 19.19
C GLU A 59 8.42 1.40 17.87
N ILE A 60 8.55 2.59 17.24
CA ILE A 60 8.05 2.81 15.88
C ILE A 60 8.76 1.88 14.89
N ALA A 61 10.08 1.72 15.02
CA ALA A 61 10.84 0.84 14.13
C ALA A 61 10.47 -0.63 14.34
N ASP A 62 10.23 -1.03 15.59
CA ASP A 62 9.79 -2.37 15.97
C ASP A 62 8.42 -2.70 15.37
N ALA A 63 7.41 -1.90 15.68
CA ALA A 63 6.03 -2.09 15.19
C ALA A 63 5.94 -2.04 13.65
N LEU A 64 6.76 -1.24 12.96
CA LEU A 64 6.83 -1.25 11.50
C LEU A 64 7.41 -2.55 10.94
N CYS A 65 8.42 -3.13 11.60
CA CYS A 65 8.98 -4.42 11.21
C CYS A 65 7.97 -5.53 11.44
N ASP A 66 7.28 -5.54 12.57
CA ASP A 66 6.31 -6.57 12.92
C ASP A 66 5.06 -6.50 12.05
N LEU A 67 4.56 -5.29 11.75
CA LEU A 67 3.47 -5.10 10.79
C LEU A 67 3.82 -5.69 9.42
N GLN A 68 5.05 -5.47 8.94
CA GLN A 68 5.53 -6.06 7.69
C GLN A 68 5.67 -7.58 7.79
N TYR A 69 6.06 -8.11 8.95
CA TYR A 69 6.19 -9.54 9.20
C TYR A 69 4.82 -10.24 9.16
N VAL A 70 3.84 -9.73 9.90
CA VAL A 70 2.48 -10.29 9.93
C VAL A 70 1.73 -10.09 8.61
N LEU A 71 1.99 -8.98 7.90
CA LEU A 71 1.49 -8.77 6.53
C LEU A 71 2.01 -9.85 5.58
N SER A 72 3.31 -10.15 5.64
CA SER A 72 3.92 -11.20 4.82
C SER A 72 3.30 -12.57 5.12
N GLY A 73 3.03 -12.85 6.40
CA GLY A 73 2.31 -14.06 6.83
C GLY A 73 0.89 -14.13 6.25
N ALA A 74 0.16 -13.01 6.22
CA ALA A 74 -1.15 -12.95 5.58
C ALA A 74 -1.04 -13.23 4.07
N VAL A 75 -0.11 -12.59 3.36
CA VAL A 75 0.12 -12.84 1.91
C VAL A 75 0.35 -14.32 1.60
N LEU A 76 1.14 -15.01 2.44
CA LEU A 76 1.40 -16.44 2.32
C LEU A 76 0.14 -17.28 2.52
N GLU A 77 -0.71 -16.93 3.49
CA GLU A 77 -1.92 -17.68 3.80
C GLU A 77 -3.06 -17.44 2.80
N PHE A 78 -3.13 -16.26 2.19
CA PHE A 78 -4.07 -16.00 1.09
C PHE A 78 -3.57 -16.55 -0.26
N GLY A 79 -2.39 -17.17 -0.29
CA GLY A 79 -1.83 -17.79 -1.49
C GLY A 79 -1.38 -16.80 -2.55
N LEU A 80 -1.02 -15.59 -2.12
CA LEU A 80 -0.66 -14.49 -3.02
C LEU A 80 0.85 -14.35 -3.22
N ALA A 81 1.68 -15.11 -2.50
CA ALA A 81 3.14 -14.93 -2.49
C ALA A 81 3.78 -14.91 -3.90
N GLY A 82 3.38 -15.83 -4.79
CA GLY A 82 3.90 -15.88 -6.16
C GLY A 82 3.47 -14.72 -7.07
N LYS A 83 2.46 -13.94 -6.66
CA LYS A 83 1.88 -12.83 -7.42
C LYS A 83 2.05 -11.47 -6.72
N PHE A 84 2.49 -11.46 -5.46
CA PHE A 84 2.45 -10.26 -4.62
C PHE A 84 3.35 -9.14 -5.16
N LYS A 85 4.49 -9.49 -5.76
CA LYS A 85 5.37 -8.52 -6.42
C LYS A 85 4.66 -7.82 -7.58
N GLU A 86 3.98 -8.58 -8.44
CA GLU A 86 3.22 -8.04 -9.57
C GLU A 86 2.04 -7.18 -9.11
N LEU A 87 1.32 -7.63 -8.07
CA LEU A 87 0.25 -6.86 -7.44
C LEU A 87 0.77 -5.53 -6.89
N PHE A 88 1.90 -5.54 -6.18
CA PHE A 88 2.50 -4.33 -5.62
C PHE A 88 2.99 -3.38 -6.73
N ASP A 89 3.63 -3.92 -7.75
CA ASP A 89 4.10 -3.15 -8.91
C ASP A 89 2.93 -2.47 -9.65
N GLU A 90 1.79 -3.17 -9.79
CA GLU A 90 0.59 -2.62 -10.43
C GLU A 90 -0.05 -1.51 -9.59
N VAL A 91 -0.11 -1.69 -8.26
CA VAL A 91 -0.51 -0.61 -7.34
C VAL A 91 0.44 0.58 -7.44
N HIS A 92 1.75 0.33 -7.51
CA HIS A 92 2.76 1.37 -7.67
C HIS A 92 2.59 2.13 -8.99
N ARG A 93 2.46 1.42 -10.12
CA ARG A 93 2.19 2.00 -11.44
C ARG A 93 0.94 2.88 -11.42
N SER A 94 -0.16 2.38 -10.86
CA SER A 94 -1.40 3.15 -10.72
C SER A 94 -1.21 4.39 -9.85
N ASN A 95 -0.49 4.27 -8.73
CA ASN A 95 -0.18 5.42 -7.87
C ASN A 95 0.66 6.48 -8.57
N MET A 96 1.68 6.06 -9.35
CA MET A 96 2.51 6.98 -10.12
C MET A 96 1.74 7.67 -11.26
N SER A 97 0.68 7.04 -11.79
CA SER A 97 -0.21 7.66 -12.79
C SER A 97 -1.06 8.82 -12.25
N LYS A 98 -1.02 9.10 -10.94
CA LYS A 98 -1.69 10.26 -10.34
C LYS A 98 -1.01 11.58 -10.71
N ALA A 99 0.28 11.56 -11.04
CA ALA A 99 1.03 12.75 -11.42
C ALA A 99 0.61 13.23 -12.82
N CYS A 100 0.45 14.54 -12.99
CA CYS A 100 0.23 15.15 -14.30
C CYS A 100 1.58 15.36 -15.00
N LYS A 101 1.62 15.22 -16.32
CA LYS A 101 2.83 15.38 -17.15
C LYS A 101 2.98 16.78 -17.73
N THR A 102 1.90 17.54 -17.80
CA THR A 102 1.92 18.93 -18.29
C THR A 102 1.12 19.87 -17.39
N ILE A 103 1.37 21.18 -17.56
CA ILE A 103 0.63 22.24 -16.87
C ILE A 103 -0.86 22.19 -17.24
N GLU A 104 -1.16 21.92 -18.52
CA GLU A 104 -2.53 21.82 -19.02
C GLU A 104 -3.29 20.69 -18.31
N GLU A 105 -2.67 19.52 -18.17
CA GLU A 105 -3.26 18.38 -17.48
C GLU A 105 -3.50 18.68 -15.99
N ALA A 106 -2.56 19.37 -15.34
CA ALA A 106 -2.72 19.79 -13.94
C ALA A 106 -3.87 20.78 -13.76
N ASN A 107 -3.98 21.77 -14.65
CA ASN A 107 -5.08 22.74 -14.63
C ASN A 107 -6.44 22.08 -14.87
N GLN A 108 -6.53 21.17 -15.85
CA GLN A 108 -7.74 20.39 -16.11
C GLN A 108 -8.11 19.51 -14.92
N THR A 109 -7.12 18.94 -14.23
CA THR A 109 -7.35 18.16 -13.00
C THR A 109 -7.89 19.02 -11.86
N ILE A 110 -7.33 20.21 -11.64
CA ILE A 110 -7.85 21.17 -10.65
C ILE A 110 -9.30 21.55 -10.97
N GLU A 111 -9.58 21.85 -12.24
CA GLU A 111 -10.93 22.19 -12.68
C GLU A 111 -11.91 21.03 -12.50
N HIS A 112 -11.50 19.80 -12.82
CA HIS A 112 -12.29 18.59 -12.61
C HIS A 112 -12.73 18.46 -11.14
N TYR A 113 -11.80 18.61 -10.19
CA TYR A 113 -12.12 18.49 -8.76
C TYR A 113 -12.93 19.67 -8.21
N ARG A 114 -12.71 20.87 -8.73
CA ARG A 114 -13.55 22.03 -8.42
C ARG A 114 -15.00 21.77 -8.85
N ASN A 115 -15.20 21.27 -10.07
CA ASN A 115 -16.53 21.09 -10.65
C ASN A 115 -17.29 19.87 -10.13
N THR A 116 -16.60 18.78 -9.80
CA THR A 116 -17.25 17.52 -9.38
C THR A 116 -17.42 17.40 -7.87
N ALA A 117 -16.53 18.02 -7.09
CA ALA A 117 -16.47 17.82 -5.64
C ALA A 117 -16.32 19.13 -4.85
N GLY A 118 -16.40 20.31 -5.50
CA GLY A 118 -16.18 21.61 -4.84
C GLY A 118 -14.82 21.70 -4.16
N THR A 119 -13.83 20.94 -4.64
CA THR A 119 -12.54 20.78 -3.95
C THR A 119 -11.53 21.79 -4.49
N GLU A 120 -11.13 22.73 -3.63
CA GLU A 120 -10.02 23.63 -3.92
C GLU A 120 -8.69 22.88 -3.94
N SER A 121 -7.91 23.11 -4.99
CA SER A 121 -6.66 22.42 -5.25
C SER A 121 -5.66 23.30 -6.00
N HIS A 122 -4.39 22.93 -5.90
CA HIS A 122 -3.27 23.61 -6.55
C HIS A 122 -2.26 22.55 -7.02
N TYR A 123 -1.33 22.91 -7.91
CA TYR A 123 -0.24 22.00 -8.31
C TYR A 123 1.13 22.53 -7.87
N LYS A 124 2.11 21.63 -7.80
CA LYS A 124 3.54 21.96 -7.71
C LYS A 124 4.30 21.19 -8.79
N GLU A 125 5.24 21.86 -9.44
CA GLU A 125 6.17 21.22 -10.35
C GLU A 125 7.33 20.62 -9.54
N ILE A 126 7.55 19.31 -9.67
CA ILE A 126 8.60 18.56 -8.99
C ILE A 126 9.17 17.56 -10.00
N ASP A 127 10.47 17.65 -10.28
CA ASP A 127 11.20 16.75 -11.18
C ASP A 127 10.54 16.58 -12.57
N GLY A 128 9.97 17.67 -13.11
CA GLY A 128 9.29 17.67 -14.42
C GLY A 128 7.88 17.07 -14.41
N LEU A 129 7.33 16.76 -13.24
CA LEU A 129 5.93 16.35 -13.05
C LEU A 129 5.15 17.45 -12.34
N PHE A 130 3.83 17.48 -12.58
CA PHE A 130 2.91 18.43 -11.96
C PHE A 130 2.02 17.67 -10.97
N LEU A 131 2.34 17.80 -9.68
CA LEU A 131 1.64 17.10 -8.61
C LEU A 131 0.48 17.97 -8.10
N VAL A 132 -0.75 17.48 -8.24
CA VAL A 132 -1.96 18.19 -7.84
C VAL A 132 -2.32 17.81 -6.40
N TYR A 133 -2.51 18.81 -5.55
CA TYR A 133 -2.81 18.66 -4.14
C TYR A 133 -4.12 19.34 -3.78
N ARG A 134 -4.88 18.70 -2.90
CA ARG A 134 -6.00 19.35 -2.21
C ARG A 134 -5.46 20.39 -1.23
N THR A 135 -5.98 21.61 -1.29
CA THR A 135 -5.47 22.72 -0.48
C THR A 135 -5.67 22.54 1.02
N ALA A 136 -6.71 21.81 1.44
CA ALA A 136 -7.05 21.62 2.86
C ALA A 136 -6.02 20.81 3.66
N ASP A 137 -5.38 19.82 3.03
CA ASP A 137 -4.54 18.83 3.73
C ASP A 137 -3.32 18.36 2.93
N ASN A 138 -3.05 18.97 1.78
CA ASN A 138 -1.99 18.56 0.84
C ASN A 138 -2.08 17.10 0.39
N LYS A 139 -3.27 16.51 0.43
CA LYS A 139 -3.48 15.16 -0.12
C LYS A 139 -3.30 15.18 -1.63
N THR A 140 -2.48 14.29 -2.17
CA THR A 140 -2.33 14.08 -3.61
C THR A 140 -3.67 13.69 -4.24
N LEU A 141 -4.08 14.45 -5.24
CA LEU A 141 -5.25 14.19 -6.08
C LEU A 141 -4.84 13.38 -7.31
N LYS A 142 -5.81 12.69 -7.92
CA LYS A 142 -5.57 11.84 -9.08
C LYS A 142 -5.67 12.70 -10.35
N SER A 143 -4.67 12.63 -11.24
CA SER A 143 -4.79 13.20 -12.58
C SER A 143 -6.11 12.77 -13.26
N ILE A 144 -6.64 13.62 -14.14
CA ILE A 144 -7.73 13.23 -15.05
C ILE A 144 -7.37 12.03 -15.96
N ASN A 145 -6.07 11.80 -16.21
CA ASN A 145 -5.55 10.65 -16.95
C ASN A 145 -5.09 9.51 -16.04
N TYR A 146 -5.47 9.54 -14.75
CA TYR A 146 -5.18 8.48 -13.80
C TYR A 146 -5.64 7.12 -14.32
N SER A 147 -4.76 6.13 -14.20
CA SER A 147 -5.05 4.75 -14.55
C SER A 147 -5.23 3.93 -13.28
N PRO A 148 -6.44 3.38 -13.02
CA PRO A 148 -6.67 2.52 -11.85
C PRO A 148 -5.84 1.24 -11.94
N ALA A 149 -5.52 0.68 -10.77
CA ALA A 149 -4.87 -0.61 -10.67
C ALA A 149 -5.82 -1.73 -11.11
N ASP A 150 -5.36 -2.63 -11.98
CA ASP A 150 -6.09 -3.84 -12.37
C ASP A 150 -5.52 -5.07 -11.66
N LEU A 151 -5.93 -5.26 -10.41
CA LEU A 151 -5.50 -6.42 -9.62
C LEU A 151 -6.24 -7.70 -10.01
N GLY A 152 -7.41 -7.58 -10.65
CA GLY A 152 -8.24 -8.73 -11.02
C GLY A 152 -7.55 -9.63 -12.05
N SER A 153 -6.96 -9.03 -13.08
CA SER A 153 -6.19 -9.77 -14.10
C SER A 153 -4.96 -10.49 -13.54
N ILE A 154 -4.36 -9.95 -12.47
CA ILE A 154 -3.21 -10.54 -11.80
C ILE A 154 -3.64 -11.68 -10.88
N VAL A 155 -4.65 -11.47 -10.03
CA VAL A 155 -5.14 -12.51 -9.08
C VAL A 155 -5.64 -13.74 -9.84
N GLY A 156 -6.42 -13.53 -10.91
CA GLY A 156 -7.06 -14.59 -11.69
C GLY A 156 -8.52 -14.81 -11.31
#